data_AF-U9TN00-F1
#
_entry.id   AF-U9TN00-F1
#
_cell.length_a   1.000
_cell.length_b   1.000
_cell.length_c   1.000
_cell.angle_alpha   90.00
_cell.angle_beta   90.00
_cell.angle_gamma   90.00
#
_symmetry.space_group_name_H-M   'P 1'
#
loop_
_entity.id
_entity.type
_entity.pdbx_description
1 polymer ?
#
loop_
_entity_poly.entity_id
_entity_poly.type
_entity_poly.pdbx_seq_one_letter_code
_entity_poly.pdbx_strand_id
1 'polypeptide(L)'
;HSSIPSYESRISLVKLLIELSQYTKALNVLEILQKENDEVFDLWYLYGLCYFLMGQDSQNEQDRLTHWEDARDCLINYEKLHHKIGSDDEGILQHTQELLQTINAHVKPSLTSDAEEDDGDDDANEVYDDDDDDDADADEWEDFNANQNNHYNDDHQMEM
;
A
#
# COMPACT_ATOMS: atom_id res chain seq x y z
N HIS A 1 -27.44 -31.24 -11.74
CA HIS A 1 -26.05 -31.23 -11.26
C HIS A 1 -25.47 -29.87 -11.58
N SER A 2 -25.17 -29.05 -10.56
CA SER A 2 -24.42 -27.81 -10.78
C SER A 2 -22.96 -28.20 -10.92
N SER A 3 -22.47 -28.23 -12.15
CA SER A 3 -21.04 -28.36 -12.43
C SER A 3 -20.41 -26.99 -12.15
N ILE A 4 -19.30 -26.97 -11.40
CA ILE A 4 -18.52 -25.76 -11.18
C ILE A 4 -18.01 -25.29 -12.55
N PRO A 5 -18.19 -23.99 -12.92
CA PRO A 5 -17.65 -23.47 -14.18
C PRO A 5 -16.14 -23.67 -14.28
N SER A 6 -15.61 -23.79 -15.51
CA SER A 6 -14.16 -23.94 -15.71
C SER A 6 -13.37 -22.75 -15.15
N TYR A 7 -12.08 -22.96 -14.88
CA TYR A 7 -11.15 -21.90 -14.45
C TYR A 7 -11.20 -20.70 -15.42
N GLU A 8 -11.05 -20.97 -16.73
CA GLU A 8 -11.16 -19.95 -17.79
C GLU A 8 -12.48 -19.17 -17.80
N SER A 9 -13.61 -19.86 -17.54
CA SER A 9 -14.91 -19.19 -17.48
C SER A 9 -14.99 -18.23 -16.30
N ARG A 10 -14.35 -18.57 -15.17
CA ARG A 10 -14.29 -17.73 -13.98
C ARG A 10 -13.30 -16.57 -14.15
N ILE A 11 -12.19 -16.76 -14.85
CA ILE A 11 -11.30 -15.67 -15.28
C ILE A 11 -12.06 -14.68 -16.17
N SER A 12 -12.83 -15.18 -17.13
CA SER A 12 -13.67 -14.33 -17.99
C SER A 12 -14.72 -13.56 -17.19
N LEU A 13 -15.33 -14.18 -16.18
CA LEU A 13 -16.24 -13.51 -15.25
C LEU A 13 -15.54 -12.40 -14.47
N VAL A 14 -14.30 -12.61 -13.99
CA VAL A 14 -13.52 -11.58 -13.30
C VAL A 14 -13.31 -10.37 -14.20
N LYS A 15 -12.90 -10.56 -15.46
CA LYS A 15 -12.72 -9.47 -16.43
C LYS A 15 -14.00 -8.66 -16.61
N LEU A 16 -15.14 -9.32 -16.78
CA LEU A 16 -16.45 -8.66 -16.85
C LEU A 16 -16.82 -7.91 -15.56
N LEU A 17 -16.50 -8.46 -14.39
CA LEU A 17 -16.74 -7.79 -13.11
C LEU A 17 -15.89 -6.53 -12.97
N ILE A 18 -14.63 -6.55 -13.41
CA ILE A 18 -13.75 -5.38 -13.44
C ILE A 18 -14.30 -4.31 -14.38
N GLU A 19 -14.70 -4.68 -15.60
CA GLU A 19 -15.30 -3.75 -16.58
C GLU A 19 -16.58 -3.07 -16.06
N LEU A 20 -17.30 -3.72 -15.14
CA LEU A 20 -18.50 -3.19 -14.48
C LEU A 20 -18.21 -2.52 -13.12
N SER A 21 -16.93 -2.28 -12.81
CA SER A 21 -16.44 -1.73 -11.54
C SER A 21 -16.94 -2.51 -10.30
N GLN A 22 -17.20 -3.81 -10.44
CA GLN A 22 -17.64 -4.71 -9.38
C GLN A 22 -16.43 -5.36 -8.68
N TYR A 23 -15.47 -4.55 -8.22
CA TYR A 23 -14.16 -5.02 -7.77
C TYR A 23 -14.22 -6.02 -6.61
N THR A 24 -15.05 -5.78 -5.59
CA THR A 24 -15.20 -6.72 -4.45
C THR A 24 -15.68 -8.10 -4.91
N LYS A 25 -16.56 -8.17 -5.91
CA LYS A 25 -17.01 -9.46 -6.47
C LYS A 25 -15.90 -10.11 -7.29
N ALA A 26 -15.14 -9.33 -8.06
CA ALA A 26 -13.98 -9.82 -8.80
C ALA A 26 -12.95 -10.44 -7.85
N LEU A 27 -12.58 -9.74 -6.78
CA LEU A 27 -11.65 -10.21 -5.74
C LEU A 27 -12.11 -11.51 -5.08
N ASN A 28 -13.41 -11.64 -4.75
CA ASN A 28 -13.94 -12.89 -4.18
C ASN A 28 -13.79 -14.09 -5.14
N VAL A 29 -13.98 -13.88 -6.44
CA VAL A 29 -13.78 -14.94 -7.44
C VAL A 29 -12.29 -15.25 -7.60
N LEU A 30 -11.45 -14.21 -7.63
CA LEU A 30 -9.99 -14.36 -7.68
C LEU A 30 -9.45 -15.14 -6.48
N GLU A 31 -9.99 -14.95 -5.27
CA GLU A 31 -9.53 -15.67 -4.06
C GLU A 31 -9.79 -17.18 -4.15
N ILE A 32 -10.92 -17.54 -4.75
CA ILE A 32 -11.23 -18.95 -5.02
C ILE A 32 -10.26 -19.52 -6.06
N LEU A 33 -10.00 -18.76 -7.14
CA LEU A 33 -9.09 -19.18 -8.20
C LEU A 33 -7.64 -19.32 -7.69
N GLN A 34 -7.19 -18.42 -6.81
CA GLN A 34 -5.88 -18.47 -6.18
C GLN A 34 -5.69 -19.75 -5.35
N LYS A 35 -6.70 -20.11 -4.55
CA LYS A 35 -6.67 -21.34 -3.74
C LYS A 35 -6.62 -22.61 -4.60
N GLU A 36 -7.11 -22.54 -5.84
CA GLU A 36 -7.08 -23.65 -6.78
C GLU A 36 -5.74 -23.74 -7.54
N ASN A 37 -5.20 -22.61 -7.96
CA ASN A 37 -3.89 -22.51 -8.62
C ASN A 37 -3.35 -21.07 -8.52
N ASP A 38 -2.26 -20.90 -7.79
CA ASP A 38 -1.55 -19.64 -7.58
C ASP A 38 -0.38 -19.42 -8.54
N GLU A 39 -0.07 -20.38 -9.42
CA GLU A 39 0.99 -20.26 -10.44
C GLU A 39 0.50 -19.62 -11.76
N VAL A 40 -0.77 -19.20 -11.83
CA VAL A 40 -1.33 -18.52 -13.01
C VAL A 40 -0.96 -17.03 -12.96
N PHE A 41 -0.05 -16.59 -13.82
CA PHE A 41 0.38 -15.18 -13.83
C PHE A 41 -0.79 -14.21 -14.10
N ASP A 42 -1.69 -14.52 -15.06
CA ASP A 42 -2.88 -13.72 -15.35
C ASP A 42 -3.76 -13.41 -14.12
N LEU A 43 -3.80 -14.33 -13.15
CA LEU A 43 -4.54 -14.14 -11.90
C LEU A 43 -4.00 -12.94 -11.12
N TRP A 44 -2.68 -12.85 -10.99
CA TRP A 44 -1.99 -11.80 -10.25
C TRP A 44 -2.12 -10.43 -10.93
N TYR A 45 -2.10 -10.40 -12.26
CA TYR A 45 -2.40 -9.19 -13.01
C TYR A 45 -3.82 -8.68 -12.72
N LEU A 46 -4.81 -9.57 -12.74
CA LEU A 46 -6.20 -9.19 -12.49
C LEU A 46 -6.42 -8.72 -11.04
N TYR A 47 -5.72 -9.31 -10.06
CA TYR A 47 -5.68 -8.79 -8.69
C TYR A 47 -5.10 -7.38 -8.64
N GLY A 48 -3.92 -7.18 -9.22
CA GLY A 48 -3.24 -5.89 -9.27
C GLY A 48 -4.12 -4.81 -9.91
N LEU A 49 -4.73 -5.13 -11.05
CA LEU A 49 -5.64 -4.24 -11.76
C LEU A 49 -6.89 -3.90 -10.92
N CYS A 50 -7.50 -4.87 -10.23
CA CYS A 50 -8.63 -4.61 -9.34
C CYS A 50 -8.26 -3.58 -8.27
N TYR A 51 -7.17 -3.81 -7.55
CA TYR A 51 -6.73 -2.93 -6.48
C TYR A 51 -6.30 -1.56 -6.99
N PHE A 52 -5.61 -1.50 -8.13
CA PHE A 52 -5.23 -0.24 -8.75
C PHE A 52 -6.46 0.63 -9.09
N LEU A 53 -7.49 0.04 -9.69
CA LEU A 53 -8.75 0.71 -10.01
C LEU A 53 -9.52 1.12 -8.75
N MET A 54 -9.56 0.27 -7.71
CA MET A 54 -10.15 0.63 -6.42
C MET A 54 -9.44 1.84 -5.80
N GLY A 55 -8.12 1.92 -5.90
CA GLY A 55 -7.37 3.09 -5.43
C GLY A 55 -7.67 4.34 -6.26
N GLN A 56 -7.79 4.22 -7.59
CA GLN A 56 -8.19 5.35 -8.45
C GLN A 56 -9.58 5.89 -8.12
N ASP A 57 -10.55 4.99 -7.86
CA ASP A 57 -11.93 5.35 -7.54
C ASP A 57 -12.10 5.86 -6.10
N SER A 58 -11.12 5.61 -5.23
CA SER A 58 -11.16 6.02 -3.83
C SER A 58 -11.09 7.54 -3.66
N GLN A 59 -12.01 8.07 -2.86
CA GLN A 59 -12.05 9.48 -2.45
C GLN A 59 -11.15 9.77 -1.25
N ASN A 60 -10.73 8.73 -0.53
CA ASN A 60 -9.85 8.84 0.63
C ASN A 60 -8.42 8.45 0.23
N GLU A 61 -7.47 9.34 0.50
CA GLU A 61 -6.06 9.12 0.17
C GLU A 61 -5.49 7.91 0.90
N GLN A 62 -5.84 7.70 2.17
CA GLN A 62 -5.35 6.55 2.92
C GLN A 62 -5.85 5.23 2.30
N ASP A 63 -7.13 5.15 1.96
CA ASP A 63 -7.71 3.95 1.33
C ASP A 63 -7.12 3.72 -0.07
N ARG A 64 -6.85 4.80 -0.81
CA ARG A 64 -6.15 4.75 -2.10
C ARG A 64 -4.77 4.13 -1.96
N LEU A 65 -3.97 4.63 -1.02
CA LEU A 65 -2.62 4.15 -0.80
C LEU A 65 -2.61 2.69 -0.36
N THR A 66 -3.52 2.28 0.53
CA THR A 66 -3.66 0.87 0.93
C THR A 66 -4.01 -0.03 -0.26
N HIS A 67 -4.96 0.37 -1.11
CA HIS A 67 -5.23 -0.39 -2.32
C HIS A 67 -4.05 -0.42 -3.29
N TRP A 68 -3.30 0.66 -3.42
CA TRP A 68 -2.12 0.67 -4.29
C TRP A 68 -0.95 -0.14 -3.71
N GLU A 69 -0.82 -0.26 -2.39
CA GLU A 69 0.09 -1.21 -1.75
C GLU A 69 -0.27 -2.66 -2.13
N ASP A 70 -1.54 -3.04 -1.98
CA ASP A 70 -2.02 -4.38 -2.37
C ASP A 70 -1.83 -4.64 -3.88
N ALA A 71 -2.07 -3.61 -4.70
CA ALA A 71 -1.88 -3.69 -6.15
C ALA A 71 -0.40 -3.98 -6.50
N ARG A 72 0.52 -3.24 -5.88
CA ARG A 72 1.97 -3.40 -6.11
C ARG A 72 2.41 -4.83 -5.81
N ASP A 73 2.02 -5.37 -4.66
CA ASP A 73 2.45 -6.71 -4.24
C ASP A 73 1.96 -7.78 -5.23
N CYS A 74 0.73 -7.64 -5.74
CA CYS A 74 0.17 -8.53 -6.75
C CYS A 74 0.91 -8.40 -8.11
N LEU A 75 1.21 -7.19 -8.54
CA LEU A 75 1.90 -6.93 -9.81
C LEU A 75 3.37 -7.40 -9.78
N ILE A 76 4.05 -7.27 -8.64
CA ILE A 76 5.39 -7.87 -8.45
C ILE A 76 5.33 -9.40 -8.58
N ASN A 77 4.30 -10.05 -8.02
CA ASN A 77 4.11 -11.49 -8.18
C ASN A 77 3.81 -11.88 -9.63
N TYR A 78 3.03 -11.07 -10.36
CA TYR A 78 2.83 -11.24 -11.80
C TYR A 78 4.18 -11.24 -12.53
N GLU A 79 5.03 -10.24 -12.32
CA GLU A 79 6.32 -10.14 -13.01
C GLU A 79 7.20 -11.35 -12.70
N LYS A 80 7.30 -11.76 -11.44
CA LYS A 80 8.08 -12.93 -11.02
C LYS A 80 7.62 -14.20 -11.75
N LEU A 81 6.32 -14.45 -11.81
CA LEU A 81 5.78 -15.63 -12.50
C LEU A 81 5.89 -15.54 -14.02
N HIS A 82 5.67 -14.35 -14.59
CA HIS A 82 5.81 -14.09 -16.02
C HIS A 82 7.23 -14.44 -16.50
N HIS A 83 8.26 -13.97 -15.79
CA HIS A 83 9.66 -14.28 -16.07
C HIS A 83 9.98 -15.78 -15.87
N LYS A 84 9.40 -16.42 -14.85
CA LYS A 84 9.61 -17.87 -14.59
C LYS A 84 9.02 -18.75 -15.69
N ILE A 85 7.84 -18.41 -16.21
CA ILE A 85 7.09 -19.24 -17.17
C ILE A 85 7.51 -18.94 -18.61
N GLY A 86 7.94 -17.71 -18.91
CA GLY A 86 8.37 -17.30 -20.25
C GLY A 86 7.21 -17.10 -21.21
N SER A 87 6.31 -16.16 -20.89
CA SER A 87 5.20 -15.78 -21.78
C SER A 87 5.68 -14.81 -22.87
N ASP A 88 5.14 -14.95 -24.09
CA ASP A 88 5.46 -14.12 -25.26
C ASP A 88 4.61 -12.82 -25.33
N ASP A 89 3.63 -12.65 -24.43
CA ASP A 89 2.75 -11.47 -24.42
C ASP A 89 3.35 -10.30 -23.65
N GLU A 90 4.17 -9.53 -24.35
CA GLU A 90 4.83 -8.33 -23.81
C GLU A 90 3.84 -7.19 -23.49
N GLY A 91 2.63 -7.21 -24.05
CA GLY A 91 1.67 -6.10 -23.90
C GLY A 91 1.17 -5.97 -22.47
N ILE A 92 0.84 -7.09 -21.83
CA ILE A 92 0.39 -7.10 -20.43
C ILE A 92 1.56 -6.83 -19.48
N LEU A 93 2.77 -7.31 -19.82
CA LEU A 93 3.97 -7.00 -19.04
C LEU A 93 4.28 -5.50 -19.04
N GLN A 94 4.27 -4.85 -20.21
CA GLN A 94 4.47 -3.41 -20.33
C GLN A 94 3.44 -2.62 -19.52
N HIS A 95 2.16 -2.98 -19.61
CA HIS A 95 1.12 -2.33 -18.83
C HIS A 95 1.33 -2.54 -17.32
N THR A 96 1.77 -3.74 -16.91
CA THR A 96 2.09 -4.02 -15.50
C THR A 96 3.20 -3.11 -14.99
N GLN A 97 4.25 -2.89 -15.79
CA GLN A 97 5.34 -1.97 -15.45
C GLN A 97 4.87 -0.52 -15.34
N GLU A 98 3.99 -0.07 -16.24
CA GLU A 98 3.39 1.27 -16.17
C GLU A 98 2.56 1.49 -14.90
N LEU A 99 1.78 0.46 -14.51
CA LEU A 99 1.02 0.48 -13.27
C LEU A 99 1.95 0.53 -12.04
N LEU A 100 3.00 -0.29 -12.01
CA LEU A 100 3.99 -0.29 -10.94
C LEU A 100 4.71 1.06 -10.80
N GLN A 101 5.11 1.66 -11.92
CA GLN A 101 5.71 3.01 -11.92
C GLN A 101 4.75 4.05 -11.34
N THR A 102 3.49 4.01 -11.76
CA THR A 102 2.45 4.91 -11.24
C THR A 102 2.28 4.72 -9.75
N ILE A 103 2.14 3.48 -9.27
CA ILE A 103 1.96 3.16 -7.86
C ILE A 103 3.17 3.62 -7.03
N ASN A 104 4.39 3.30 -7.46
CA ASN A 104 5.62 3.62 -6.73
C ASN A 104 5.90 5.13 -6.65
N ALA A 105 5.32 5.94 -7.52
CA ALA A 105 5.39 7.40 -7.40
C ALA A 105 4.60 7.95 -6.20
N HIS A 106 3.64 7.18 -5.69
CA HIS A 106 2.74 7.60 -4.60
C HIS A 106 2.90 6.78 -3.32
N VAL A 107 3.18 5.49 -3.46
CA VAL A 107 3.32 4.55 -2.35
C VAL A 107 4.78 4.44 -1.97
N LYS A 108 5.09 4.62 -0.68
CA LYS A 108 6.45 4.46 -0.17
C LYS A 108 6.97 3.03 -0.44
N PRO A 109 8.28 2.84 -0.69
CA PRO A 109 8.86 1.52 -0.83
C PRO A 109 8.50 0.64 0.37
N SER A 110 7.99 -0.57 0.12
CA SER A 110 7.73 -1.53 1.20
C SER A 110 9.07 -1.98 1.78
N LEU A 111 9.25 -1.90 3.10
CA LEU A 111 10.46 -2.37 3.78
C LEU A 111 10.57 -3.91 3.81
N THR A 112 9.65 -4.64 3.15
CA THR A 112 9.47 -6.09 3.32
C THR A 112 9.71 -6.92 2.08
N SER A 113 10.13 -6.35 0.96
CA SER A 113 10.65 -7.14 -0.16
C SER A 113 12.17 -7.13 -0.07
N ASP A 114 12.74 -8.29 0.25
CA ASP A 114 14.17 -8.53 0.38
C ASP A 114 15.00 -7.72 -0.62
N ALA A 115 15.95 -7.00 -0.06
CA ALA A 115 17.08 -6.44 -0.77
C ALA A 115 17.83 -7.58 -1.47
N GLU A 116 17.49 -7.86 -2.71
CA GLU A 116 18.41 -8.47 -3.65
C GLU A 116 19.03 -7.36 -4.49
N GLU A 117 20.23 -6.98 -4.06
CA GLU A 117 21.37 -6.44 -4.81
C GLU A 117 21.05 -5.90 -6.22
N ASP A 118 20.88 -4.58 -6.33
CA ASP A 118 21.32 -3.84 -7.51
C ASP A 118 22.64 -3.15 -7.15
N ASP A 119 23.73 -3.84 -7.49
CA ASP A 119 25.10 -3.34 -7.44
C ASP A 119 25.34 -2.43 -8.65
N GLY A 120 25.44 -1.11 -8.39
CA GLY A 120 26.07 -0.17 -9.31
C GLY A 120 25.37 1.18 -9.48
N ASP A 121 25.63 2.14 -8.62
CA ASP A 121 26.59 3.21 -8.95
C ASP A 121 26.91 4.08 -7.73
N ASP A 122 28.18 4.40 -7.63
CA ASP A 122 28.92 5.02 -6.56
C ASP A 122 28.84 6.55 -6.74
N ASP A 123 28.17 7.27 -5.83
CA ASP A 123 28.53 8.67 -5.58
C ASP A 123 28.47 8.96 -4.07
N ALA A 124 29.42 8.32 -3.38
CA ALA A 124 29.92 8.83 -2.12
C ALA A 124 30.63 10.17 -2.38
N ASN A 125 29.96 11.27 -2.07
CA ASN A 125 30.65 12.52 -1.75
C ASN A 125 30.27 12.96 -0.33
N GLU A 126 30.94 12.34 0.64
CA GLU A 126 31.21 12.96 1.93
C GLU A 126 32.08 14.21 1.70
N VAL A 127 31.76 15.32 2.37
CA VAL A 127 32.64 15.93 3.39
C VAL A 127 32.00 17.24 3.90
N TYR A 128 31.75 17.20 5.20
CA TYR A 128 31.80 18.23 6.25
C TYR A 128 32.10 19.69 5.85
N ASP A 129 31.26 20.60 6.36
CA ASP A 129 31.72 21.89 6.88
C ASP A 129 31.23 22.01 8.33
N ASP A 130 32.19 21.78 9.22
CA ASP A 130 32.22 22.20 10.63
C ASP A 130 32.94 23.56 10.63
N ASP A 131 32.34 24.59 11.26
CA ASP A 131 33.07 25.72 11.85
C ASP A 131 32.09 26.69 12.54
N ASP A 132 31.97 26.49 13.85
CA ASP A 132 32.29 27.44 14.91
C ASP A 132 31.56 28.81 15.04
N ASP A 133 30.77 28.86 16.13
CA ASP A 133 31.03 29.63 17.36
C ASP A 133 30.56 31.11 17.52
N ASP A 134 30.36 31.44 18.80
CA ASP A 134 30.22 32.74 19.48
C ASP A 134 28.83 33.30 19.87
N ASP A 135 28.36 32.83 21.04
CA ASP A 135 28.38 33.54 22.34
C ASP A 135 27.36 34.64 22.72
N ALA A 136 27.04 34.58 24.03
CA ALA A 136 26.65 35.63 24.98
C ALA A 136 25.16 35.90 25.31
N ASP A 137 24.72 35.25 26.40
CA ASP A 137 24.28 35.84 27.68
C ASP A 137 23.10 36.84 27.75
N ALA A 138 22.05 36.48 28.50
CA ALA A 138 21.87 36.90 29.91
C ALA A 138 20.39 36.95 30.39
N ASP A 139 20.24 36.56 31.65
CA ASP A 139 19.23 36.96 32.65
C ASP A 139 17.85 36.26 32.67
N GLU A 140 17.83 35.15 33.44
CA GLU A 140 17.18 34.99 34.75
C GLU A 140 16.04 35.97 35.12
N TRP A 141 14.99 35.47 35.77
CA TRP A 141 14.45 35.94 37.06
C TRP A 141 13.25 35.06 37.47
N GLU A 142 13.31 34.57 38.71
CA GLU A 142 12.50 33.51 39.31
C GLU A 142 11.07 33.93 39.75
N ASP A 143 10.24 32.89 39.88
CA ASP A 143 9.23 32.61 40.92
C ASP A 143 8.11 33.62 41.26
N PHE A 144 6.85 33.15 41.12
CA PHE A 144 5.95 33.15 42.29
C PHE A 144 4.81 32.10 42.21
N ASN A 145 4.94 31.12 43.09
CA ASN A 145 3.96 30.21 43.66
C ASN A 145 2.51 30.72 43.80
N ALA A 146 1.52 29.94 43.35
CA ALA A 146 0.18 29.91 43.94
C ALA A 146 -0.62 28.65 43.54
N ASN A 147 -0.34 27.54 44.24
CA ASN A 147 -1.30 26.43 44.39
C ASN A 147 -2.53 26.93 45.17
N GLN A 148 -3.56 27.39 44.46
CA GLN A 148 -4.87 27.65 45.06
C GLN A 148 -5.78 26.43 44.90
N ASN A 149 -5.76 25.66 45.98
CA ASN A 149 -6.76 24.73 46.43
C ASN A 149 -8.16 25.36 46.35
N ASN A 150 -8.98 24.94 45.38
CA ASN A 150 -10.34 25.43 45.21
C ASN A 150 -11.30 24.57 46.05
N HIS A 151 -11.71 25.10 47.20
CA HIS A 151 -12.76 24.55 48.07
C HIS A 151 -14.01 25.43 47.95
N TYR A 152 -15.18 24.77 47.94
CA TYR A 152 -16.59 25.18 48.18
C TYR A 152 -17.50 24.58 47.09
N ASN A 153 -18.15 23.44 47.36
CA ASN A 153 -19.54 23.26 47.88
C ASN A 153 -20.58 23.92 46.94
N ASP A 154 -21.69 23.29 46.55
CA ASP A 154 -22.67 22.56 47.36
C ASP A 154 -23.65 21.78 46.43
N ASP A 155 -24.57 21.06 47.06
CA ASP A 155 -25.84 20.50 46.55
C ASP A 155 -25.95 18.98 46.32
N HIS A 156 -26.12 18.29 47.45
CA HIS A 156 -27.35 17.54 47.78
C HIS A 156 -27.99 16.67 46.68
N GLN A 157 -27.86 15.35 46.85
CA GLN A 157 -29.02 14.46 46.79
C GLN A 157 -28.82 13.25 47.72
N MET A 158 -29.70 13.18 48.72
CA MET A 158 -29.89 12.02 49.60
C MET A 158 -30.41 10.84 48.80
N GLU A 159 -29.90 9.64 49.04
CA GLU A 159 -30.71 8.42 48.96
C GLU A 159 -30.20 7.36 49.94
N MET A 160 -31.11 6.98 50.85
CA MET A 160 -31.13 5.84 51.79
C MET A 160 -30.27 5.88 53.06
#